data_AF-A0A7J5HKF5-F1
#
_entry.id   AF-A0A7J5HKF5-F1
#
_cell.length_a   1.000
_cell.length_b   1.000
_cell.length_c   1.000
_cell.angle_alpha   90.00
_cell.angle_beta   90.00
_cell.angle_gamma   90.00
#
_symmetry.space_group_name_H-M   'P 1'
#
loop_
_entity.id
_entity.type
_entity.pdbx_description
1 polymer ?
#
loop_
_entity_poly.entity_id
_entity_poly.type
_entity_poly.pdbx_seq_one_letter_code
_entity_poly.pdbx_strand_id
1 'polypeptide(L)' 'MEEKEKKERTVIHVQINEEHHYFGSIANIYEFFTSEQVGITYGALRNYGLNFDKPYQNSKCIIRKGILLAKKGNRGKKG' A
#
# COMPACT_ATOMS: atom_id res chain seq x y z
N MET A 1 11.84 20.46 23.18
CA MET A 1 10.84 20.09 22.15
C MET A 1 11.31 18.78 21.55
N GLU A 2 10.65 17.67 21.85
CA GLU A 2 10.91 16.41 21.14
C GLU A 2 10.48 16.58 19.67
N GLU A 3 11.41 16.42 18.74
CA GLU A 3 11.05 16.19 17.35
C GLU A 3 10.25 14.88 17.31
N LYS A 4 8.94 14.96 17.09
CA LYS A 4 8.14 13.78 16.73
C LYS A 4 8.79 13.14 15.50
N GLU A 5 9.38 11.96 15.67
CA GLU A 5 9.92 11.19 14.56
C GLU A 5 8.88 11.07 13.45
N LYS A 6 9.31 11.39 12.22
CA LYS A 6 8.44 11.38 11.05
C LYS A 6 8.09 9.93 10.78
N LYS A 7 6.89 9.49 11.20
CA LYS A 7 6.39 8.15 10.93
C LYS A 7 6.46 7.86 9.43
N GLU A 8 7.20 6.82 9.06
CA GLU A 8 7.30 6.36 7.69
C GLU A 8 5.89 6.05 7.14
N ARG A 9 5.60 6.57 5.96
CA ARG A 9 4.30 6.34 5.30
C ARG A 9 4.46 5.16 4.35
N THR A 10 3.64 4.13 4.55
CA THR A 10 3.57 3.01 3.62
C THR A 10 2.87 3.43 2.32
N VAL A 11 3.29 2.82 1.21
CA VAL A 11 2.54 2.78 -0.03
C VAL A 11 2.36 1.33 -0.45
N ILE A 12 1.16 0.96 -0.88
CA ILE A 12 0.86 -0.33 -1.48
C ILE A 12 0.58 -0.08 -2.96
N HIS A 13 1.43 -0.65 -3.81
CA HIS A 13 1.26 -0.62 -5.27
C HIS A 13 0.48 -1.84 -5.70
N VAL A 14 -0.57 -1.64 -6.48
CA VAL A 14 -1.38 -2.70 -7.08
C VAL A 14 -1.36 -2.51 -8.59
N GLN A 15 -0.85 -3.50 -9.31
CA GLN A 15 -0.91 -3.57 -10.75
C GLN A 15 -1.96 -4.59 -11.15
N ILE A 16 -2.96 -4.18 -11.92
CA ILE A 16 -3.98 -5.05 -12.51
C ILE A 16 -3.94 -4.77 -14.01
N ASN A 17 -3.61 -5.79 -14.81
CA ASN A 17 -3.29 -5.61 -16.24
C ASN A 17 -2.19 -4.54 -16.43
N GLU A 18 -2.48 -3.50 -17.22
CA GLU A 18 -1.59 -2.36 -17.49
C GLU A 18 -1.84 -1.16 -16.56
N GLU A 19 -2.83 -1.26 -15.65
CA GLU A 19 -3.16 -0.17 -14.73
C GLU A 19 -2.37 -0.28 -13.42
N HIS A 20 -1.97 0.89 -12.91
CA HIS A 20 -1.20 1.02 -11.67
C HIS A 20 -1.91 1.90 -10.66
N HIS A 21 -2.25 1.30 -9.52
CA HIS A 21 -2.98 1.93 -8.41
C HIS A 21 -2.09 2.00 -7.17
N TYR A 22 -2.23 3.08 -6.39
CA TYR A 22 -1.38 3.34 -5.22
C TYR A 22 -2.24 3.67 -4.00
N PHE A 23 -2.06 2.88 -2.94
CA PHE A 23 -2.88 2.96 -1.73
C PHE A 23 -2.03 3.21 -0.48
N GLY A 24 -2.62 3.84 0.53
CA GLY A 24 -1.96 4.06 1.82
C GLY A 24 -1.93 2.82 2.73
N SER A 25 -2.74 1.80 2.43
CA SER A 25 -2.84 0.57 3.21
C SER A 25 -3.41 -0.57 2.36
N ILE A 26 -3.32 -1.81 2.86
CA ILE A 26 -3.95 -2.97 2.23
C ILE A 26 -5.48 -2.86 2.28
N ALA A 27 -6.06 -2.30 3.35
CA ALA A 27 -7.50 -2.14 3.47
C ALA A 27 -8.06 -1.24 2.35
N ASN A 28 -7.34 -0.16 2.01
CA ASN A 28 -7.74 0.72 0.93
C ASN A 28 -7.86 0.03 -0.43
N ILE A 29 -7.15 -1.08 -0.69
CA ILE A 29 -7.33 -1.84 -1.95
C ILE A 29 -8.77 -2.31 -2.08
N TYR A 30 -9.34 -2.81 -0.98
CA TYR A 30 -10.65 -3.46 -0.96
C TYR A 30 -11.83 -2.48 -0.91
N GLU A 31 -11.56 -1.17 -0.82
CA GLU A 31 -12.55 -0.12 -1.04
C GLU A 31 -12.80 0.12 -2.55
N PHE A 32 -11.84 -0.26 -3.41
CA PHE A 32 -11.91 -0.04 -4.86
C PHE A 32 -11.96 -1.34 -5.67
N PHE A 33 -11.45 -2.45 -5.13
CA PHE A 33 -11.40 -3.75 -5.81
C PHE A 33 -11.96 -4.87 -4.95
N THR A 34 -12.69 -5.80 -5.57
CA THR A 34 -13.16 -7.00 -4.88
C THR A 34 -12.06 -8.06 -4.79
N SER A 35 -12.21 -9.02 -3.87
CA SER A 35 -11.27 -10.15 -3.72
C SER A 35 -11.17 -10.98 -5.00
N GLU A 36 -12.24 -11.05 -5.78
CA GLU A 36 -12.30 -11.73 -7.07
C GLU A 36 -11.50 -10.99 -8.14
N GLN A 37 -11.52 -9.65 -8.15
CA GLN A 37 -10.74 -8.84 -9.10
C GLN A 37 -9.24 -8.97 -8.86
N VAL A 38 -8.80 -8.95 -7.59
CA VAL A 38 -7.38 -9.11 -7.24
C VAL A 38 -6.93 -10.58 -7.12
N GLY A 39 -7.88 -11.51 -6.97
CA GLY A 39 -7.60 -12.95 -6.81
C GLY A 39 -7.06 -13.34 -5.43
N ILE A 40 -7.27 -12.52 -4.40
CA ILE A 40 -6.87 -12.79 -3.02
C ILE A 40 -7.78 -12.04 -2.04
N THR A 41 -8.14 -12.68 -0.93
CA THR A 41 -8.94 -12.04 0.12
C THR A 41 -8.08 -11.10 0.99
N TYR A 42 -8.72 -10.10 1.60
CA TYR A 42 -8.04 -9.17 2.51
C TYR A 42 -7.26 -9.89 3.62
N GLY A 43 -7.88 -10.87 4.28
CA GLY A 43 -7.24 -11.63 5.35
C GLY A 43 -6.01 -12.41 4.88
N ALA A 44 -6.10 -13.06 3.72
CA ALA A 44 -4.98 -13.79 3.14
C ALA A 44 -3.83 -12.85 2.76
N LEU A 45 -4.12 -11.72 2.12
CA LEU A 45 -3.09 -10.74 1.74
C LEU A 45 -2.42 -10.10 2.97
N ARG A 46 -3.17 -9.85 4.04
CA ARG A 46 -2.63 -9.38 5.32
C ARG A 46 -1.71 -10.42 5.96
N ASN A 47 -2.11 -11.69 5.95
CA ASN A 47 -1.34 -12.80 6.52
C ASN A 47 -0.11 -13.16 5.68
N TYR A 48 -0.16 -12.92 4.36
CA TYR A 48 0.97 -13.14 3.46
C TYR A 48 2.22 -12.34 3.88
N GLY A 49 2.01 -11.17 4.49
CA GLY A 49 3.08 -10.34 5.03
C GLY A 49 3.91 -9.66 3.95
N LEU A 50 3.26 -8.83 3.12
CA LEU A 50 3.93 -8.05 2.08
C LEU A 50 5.09 -7.23 2.65
N ASN A 51 6.22 -7.26 1.96
CA ASN A 51 7.35 -6.36 2.16
C ASN A 51 7.98 -6.02 0.79
N PHE A 52 9.08 -5.26 0.79
CA PHE A 52 9.75 -4.82 -0.43
C PHE A 52 10.24 -6.00 -1.29
N ASP A 53 10.83 -7.03 -0.66
CA ASP A 53 11.41 -8.20 -1.31
C ASP A 53 10.40 -9.35 -1.53
N LYS A 54 9.22 -9.23 -0.94
CA LYS A 54 8.16 -10.25 -0.96
C LYS A 54 6.86 -9.68 -1.54
N PRO A 55 6.82 -9.39 -2.85
CA PRO A 55 5.59 -9.01 -3.52
C PRO A 55 4.64 -10.21 -3.63
N TYR A 56 3.34 -9.95 -3.62
CA TYR A 56 2.34 -10.94 -3.99
C TYR A 56 2.08 -10.84 -5.49
N GLN A 57 2.01 -11.98 -6.18
CA GLN A 57 1.68 -12.04 -7.60
C GLN A 57 0.80 -13.25 -7.88
N ASN A 58 -0.21 -13.05 -8.72
CA ASN A 58 -1.01 -14.10 -9.32
C ASN A 58 -1.31 -13.75 -10.79
N SER A 59 -2.23 -14.48 -11.43
CA SER A 59 -2.61 -14.22 -12.83
C SER A 59 -3.41 -12.93 -13.04
N LYS A 60 -3.93 -12.31 -11.98
CA LYS A 60 -4.79 -11.11 -12.03
C LYS A 60 -4.05 -9.83 -11.64
N CYS A 61 -3.11 -9.91 -10.69
CA CYS A 61 -2.44 -8.73 -10.18
C CYS A 61 -1.01 -8.99 -9.66
N ILE A 62 -0.29 -7.89 -9.49
CA ILE A 62 0.96 -7.82 -8.71
C ILE A 62 0.79 -6.76 -7.62
N ILE A 63 1.07 -7.12 -6.37
CA ILE A 63 0.92 -6.24 -5.21
C ILE A 63 2.27 -6.11 -4.49
N ARG A 64 2.75 -4.88 -4.32
CA ARG A 64 4.04 -4.55 -3.71
C ARG A 64 3.86 -3.59 -2.55
N LYS A 65 4.70 -3.72 -1.52
CA LYS A 65 4.74 -2.77 -0.40
C LYS A 65 6.03 -1.97 -0.44
N GLY A 66 5.90 -0.65 -0.37
CA GLY A 66 7.02 0.28 -0.31
C GLY A 66 6.82 1.38 0.73
N ILE A 67 7.76 2.31 0.74
CA ILE A 67 7.72 3.52 1.57
C ILE A 67 7.47 4.72 0.64
N LEU A 68 6.52 5.56 1.00
CA LEU A 68 6.25 6.82 0.31
C LEU A 68 7.35 7.83 0.66
N LEU A 69 8.25 8.06 -0.29
CA LEU A 69 9.27 9.10 -0.19
C LEU A 69 8.61 10.47 -0.36
N ALA A 70 8.65 11.28 0.68
CA ALA A 70 8.07 12.62 0.67
C ALA A 70 9.04 13.63 1.30
N LYS A 71 9.15 14.81 0.70
CA LYS A 71 9.95 15.92 1.25
C LYS A 71 9.57 16.21 2.71
N LYS A 72 10.52 16.69 3.52
CA LYS A 72 10.22 17.27 4.84
C LYS A 72 9.39 18.53 4.55
N GLY A 73 8.11 18.54 4.94
CA GLY A 73 7.20 19.64 4.68
C GLY A 73 6.18 19.76 5.80
N ASN A 74 5.90 20.98 6.25
CA ASN A 74 5.02 21.28 7.39
C ASN A 74 3.52 21.11 7.11
N ARG A 75 3.12 20.35 6.07
CA ARG A 75 1.70 20.19 5.74
C ARG A 75 1.02 19.32 6.80
N GLY A 76 0.07 19.92 7.52
CA GLY A 76 -0.65 19.33 8.65
C GLY A 76 -0.58 20.16 9.94
N LYS A 77 0.28 21.19 10.04
CA LYS A 77 0.11 22.22 11.06
C LYS A 77 -1.10 23.07 10.66
N LYS A 78 -2.27 22.77 11.24
CA LYS A 78 -3.27 23.82 11.45
C LYS A 78 -2.59 24.87 12.33
N GLY A 79 -2.34 26.05 11.76
CA GLY A 79 -2.03 27.24 12.54
C GLY A 79 -3.22 27.62 13.41
#